data_AF-A0A822BRM7-F1
#
_entry.id   AF-A0A822BRM7-F1
#
_cell.length_a   1.000
_cell.length_b   1.000
_cell.length_c   1.000
_cell.angle_alpha   90.00
_cell.angle_beta   90.00
_cell.angle_gamma   90.00
#
_symmetry.space_group_name_H-M   'P 1'
#
loop_
_entity.id
_entity.type
_entity.pdbx_description
1 polymer ?
#
loop_
_entity_poly.entity_id
_entity_poly.type
_entity_poly.pdbx_seq_one_letter_code
_entity_poly.pdbx_strand_id
1 'polypeptide(L)'
;MHSNKLGWHRTNELPNGIEPTFKPEVWHYLKYDAVQNISYKGILECYEQGNQLLNGYKAELVSVHDPDEYVTGAQNQLEKEKRYNDIIEAYCALSELKTQGEVKAIGVGSKDWRMIERIVNDVNLDWVMIANSMTVHSQPQELVTFMEELQQHGTIIINAGVFNGGLLVGEDYYNYKLMDPL
;
A
#
# COMPACT_ATOMS: atom_id res chain seq x y z
N MET A 1 12.23 13.32 -6.17
CA MET A 1 12.08 11.98 -5.59
C MET A 1 10.64 11.57 -5.69
N HIS A 2 10.35 10.53 -6.47
CA HIS A 2 8.99 10.07 -6.75
C HIS A 2 8.74 8.74 -6.03
N SER A 3 7.57 8.61 -5.40
CA SER A 3 7.12 7.38 -4.78
C SER A 3 6.10 6.69 -5.67
N ASN A 4 6.10 5.36 -5.70
CA ASN A 4 5.05 4.58 -6.34
C ASN A 4 4.60 3.43 -5.42
N LYS A 5 3.27 3.32 -5.23
CA LYS A 5 2.64 2.19 -4.55
C LYS A 5 2.20 1.17 -5.59
N LEU A 6 2.92 0.06 -5.68
CA LEU A 6 2.82 -0.96 -6.71
C LEU A 6 1.84 -2.07 -6.33
N GLY A 7 1.25 -2.75 -7.31
CA GLY A 7 0.35 -3.88 -7.08
C GLY A 7 -0.95 -3.79 -7.88
N TRP A 8 -1.18 -2.69 -8.57
CA TRP A 8 -2.25 -2.54 -9.56
C TRP A 8 -1.64 -2.37 -10.96
N HIS A 9 -2.06 -3.21 -11.89
CA HIS A 9 -1.66 -3.18 -13.27
C HIS A 9 -2.84 -2.74 -14.15
N ARG A 10 -2.62 -1.70 -14.95
CA ARG A 10 -3.61 -1.18 -15.90
C ARG A 10 -3.90 -2.22 -16.97
N THR A 11 -5.18 -2.47 -17.23
CA THR A 11 -5.64 -3.38 -18.28
C THR A 11 -5.66 -2.69 -19.64
N ASN A 12 -6.19 -3.38 -20.66
CA ASN A 12 -6.50 -2.77 -21.94
C ASN A 12 -7.62 -1.73 -21.80
N GLU A 13 -7.78 -0.88 -22.81
CA GLU A 13 -8.84 0.13 -22.84
C GLU A 13 -10.21 -0.52 -22.65
N LEU A 14 -11.02 0.08 -21.77
CA LEU A 14 -12.37 -0.37 -21.51
C LEU A 14 -13.24 -0.12 -22.76
N PRO A 15 -14.10 -1.06 -23.16
CA PRO A 15 -15.09 -0.80 -24.21
C PRO A 15 -16.02 0.35 -23.82
N ASN A 16 -16.50 1.10 -24.82
CA ASN A 16 -17.43 2.21 -24.58
C ASN A 16 -18.65 1.75 -23.76
N GLY A 17 -18.94 2.47 -22.68
CA GLY A 17 -20.10 2.21 -21.81
C GLY A 17 -19.89 1.11 -20.76
N ILE A 18 -18.68 0.56 -20.63
CA ILE A 18 -18.33 -0.35 -19.54
C ILE A 18 -17.70 0.44 -18.39
N GLU A 19 -18.27 0.30 -17.20
CA GLU A 19 -17.73 0.90 -15.97
C GLU A 19 -16.51 0.11 -15.47
N PRO A 20 -15.50 0.79 -14.90
CA PRO A 20 -14.32 0.14 -14.34
C PRO A 20 -14.68 -0.68 -13.09
N THR A 21 -13.94 -1.77 -12.88
CA THR A 21 -14.05 -2.60 -11.67
C THR A 21 -13.09 -2.16 -10.57
N PHE A 22 -12.07 -1.36 -10.91
CA PHE A 22 -11.12 -0.81 -9.95
C PHE A 22 -11.78 0.20 -9.00
N LYS A 23 -11.97 -0.19 -7.73
CA LYS A 23 -12.52 0.64 -6.64
C LYS A 23 -13.75 1.46 -7.13
N PRO A 24 -14.86 0.79 -7.51
CA PRO A 24 -15.95 1.37 -8.30
C PRO A 24 -16.76 2.45 -7.56
N GLU A 25 -16.65 2.50 -6.23
CA GLU A 25 -17.27 3.55 -5.41
C GLU A 25 -16.46 4.86 -5.39
N VAL A 26 -15.22 4.83 -5.89
CA VAL A 26 -14.27 5.95 -5.84
C VAL A 26 -13.94 6.46 -7.24
N TRP A 27 -13.74 5.56 -8.21
CA TRP A 27 -13.32 5.92 -9.55
C TRP A 27 -14.44 5.68 -10.56
N HIS A 28 -14.72 6.72 -11.35
CA HIS A 28 -15.72 6.70 -12.41
C HIS A 28 -15.10 7.16 -13.73
N TYR A 29 -15.65 6.70 -14.85
CA TYR A 29 -15.25 7.13 -16.20
C TYR A 29 -13.77 6.90 -16.53
N LEU A 30 -13.17 5.86 -15.95
CA LEU A 30 -11.80 5.47 -16.30
C LEU A 30 -11.77 4.93 -17.73
N LYS A 31 -10.78 5.37 -18.49
CA LYS A 31 -10.51 4.85 -19.84
C LYS A 31 -9.94 3.43 -19.81
N TYR A 32 -9.24 3.08 -18.74
CA TYR A 32 -8.60 1.78 -18.53
C TYR A 32 -8.97 1.27 -17.14
N ASP A 33 -9.16 -0.04 -17.00
CA ASP A 33 -9.34 -0.65 -15.68
C ASP A 33 -7.98 -0.95 -15.03
N ALA A 34 -8.00 -1.42 -13.79
CA ALA A 34 -6.82 -1.93 -13.10
C ALA A 34 -7.12 -3.23 -12.38
N VAL A 35 -6.18 -4.17 -12.44
CA VAL A 35 -6.24 -5.46 -11.74
C VAL A 35 -5.10 -5.59 -10.75
N GLN A 36 -5.35 -6.23 -9.61
CA GLN A 36 -4.27 -6.54 -8.68
C GLN A 36 -3.33 -7.57 -9.30
N ASN A 37 -2.03 -7.29 -9.23
CA ASN A 37 -0.98 -8.16 -9.75
C ASN A 37 0.20 -8.19 -8.78
N ILE A 38 -0.04 -8.77 -7.60
CA ILE A 38 0.96 -8.92 -6.54
C ILE A 38 1.51 -10.34 -6.63
N SER A 39 2.79 -10.43 -6.96
CA SER A 39 3.67 -11.61 -6.96
C SER A 39 5.07 -11.11 -7.33
N TYR A 40 6.08 -11.99 -7.33
CA TYR A 40 7.42 -11.61 -7.82
C TYR A 40 7.37 -10.98 -9.23
N LYS A 41 6.72 -11.65 -10.19
CA LYS A 41 6.63 -11.16 -11.58
C LYS A 41 5.67 -9.98 -11.69
N GLY A 42 4.53 -10.06 -11.02
CA GLY A 42 3.48 -9.05 -11.11
C GLY A 42 3.93 -7.68 -10.60
N ILE A 43 4.74 -7.63 -9.54
CA ILE A 43 5.21 -6.36 -8.99
C ILE A 43 6.22 -5.67 -9.92
N LEU A 44 7.03 -6.45 -10.66
CA LEU A 44 7.94 -5.93 -11.68
C LEU A 44 7.16 -5.35 -12.86
N GLU A 45 6.11 -6.04 -13.32
CA GLU A 45 5.20 -5.54 -14.36
C GLU A 45 4.51 -4.24 -13.92
N CYS A 46 4.08 -4.16 -12.65
CA CYS A 46 3.53 -2.94 -12.07
C CYS A 46 4.56 -1.80 -12.02
N TYR A 47 5.82 -2.10 -11.67
CA TYR A 47 6.90 -1.11 -11.60
C TYR A 47 7.23 -0.54 -12.98
N GLU A 48 7.38 -1.40 -13.99
CA GLU A 48 7.66 -1.00 -15.36
C GLU A 48 6.53 -0.15 -15.94
N GLN A 49 5.28 -0.63 -15.85
CA GLN A 49 4.12 0.11 -16.34
C GLN A 49 3.93 1.43 -15.57
N GLY A 50 4.09 1.40 -14.25
CA GLY A 50 4.02 2.60 -13.42
C GLY A 50 4.99 3.68 -13.87
N ASN A 51 6.26 3.32 -14.13
CA ASN A 51 7.26 4.26 -14.63
C ASN A 51 6.94 4.80 -16.03
N GLN A 52 6.36 3.99 -16.92
CA GLN A 52 5.88 4.47 -18.23
C GLN A 52 4.78 5.54 -18.09
N LEU A 53 3.93 5.41 -17.06
CA LEU A 53 2.84 6.37 -16.78
C LEU A 53 3.32 7.66 -16.11
N LEU A 54 4.53 7.66 -15.54
CA LEU A 54 5.12 8.82 -14.88
C LEU A 54 5.75 9.84 -15.86
N ASN A 55 5.52 9.74 -17.17
CA ASN A 55 5.92 10.74 -18.17
C ASN A 55 7.40 11.19 -18.08
N GLY A 56 8.32 10.22 -17.99
CA GLY A 56 9.77 10.47 -17.94
C GLY A 56 10.36 10.58 -16.52
N TYR A 57 9.54 10.54 -15.48
CA TYR A 57 10.01 10.35 -14.11
C TYR A 57 10.15 8.87 -13.77
N LYS A 58 11.13 8.55 -12.92
CA LYS A 58 11.35 7.20 -12.38
C LYS A 58 11.02 7.19 -10.90
N ALA A 59 10.27 6.18 -10.45
CA ALA A 59 10.00 5.96 -9.03
C ALA A 59 11.30 5.59 -8.30
N GLU A 60 11.60 6.28 -7.21
CA GLU A 60 12.79 6.07 -6.38
C GLU A 60 12.46 5.42 -5.04
N LEU A 61 11.24 5.63 -4.51
CA LEU A 61 10.72 4.84 -3.39
C LEU A 61 9.55 4.00 -3.86
N VAL A 62 9.58 2.71 -3.55
CA VAL A 62 8.53 1.78 -3.96
C VAL A 62 8.02 0.97 -2.79
N SER A 63 6.75 0.58 -2.85
CA SER A 63 6.11 -0.25 -1.83
C SER A 63 4.99 -1.08 -2.44
N VAL A 64 4.68 -2.25 -1.86
CA VAL A 64 3.44 -2.96 -2.17
C VAL A 64 2.24 -2.15 -1.66
N HIS A 65 1.21 -2.01 -2.49
CA HIS A 65 0.01 -1.23 -2.22
C HIS A 65 -0.98 -2.04 -1.38
N ASP A 66 -1.42 -1.45 -0.27
CA ASP A 66 -2.49 -1.93 0.62
C ASP A 66 -2.43 -3.46 0.89
N PRO A 67 -1.31 -4.00 1.45
CA PRO A 67 -1.15 -5.44 1.69
C PRO A 67 -2.19 -6.02 2.65
N ASP A 68 -2.70 -5.21 3.59
CA ASP A 68 -3.80 -5.56 4.48
C ASP A 68 -5.10 -5.81 3.72
N GLU A 69 -5.45 -4.96 2.76
CA GLU A 69 -6.62 -5.15 1.91
C GLU A 69 -6.45 -6.38 1.02
N TYR A 70 -5.24 -6.56 0.45
CA TYR A 70 -4.94 -7.71 -0.40
C TYR A 70 -5.15 -9.03 0.36
N VAL A 71 -4.61 -9.17 1.57
CA VAL A 71 -4.79 -10.38 2.39
C VAL A 71 -6.24 -10.52 2.87
N THR A 72 -6.90 -9.43 3.26
CA THR A 72 -8.28 -9.45 3.75
C THR A 72 -9.29 -9.86 2.67
N GLY A 73 -9.00 -9.55 1.40
CA GLY A 73 -9.83 -9.94 0.27
C GLY A 73 -9.82 -11.45 -0.06
N ALA A 74 -9.06 -12.27 0.66
CA ALA A 74 -9.05 -13.72 0.50
C ALA A 74 -10.32 -14.38 1.09
N GLN A 75 -10.80 -15.43 0.45
CA GLN A 75 -12.04 -16.13 0.80
C GLN A 75 -11.87 -17.10 1.97
N ASN A 76 -10.65 -17.57 2.22
CA ASN A 76 -10.34 -18.55 3.26
C ASN A 76 -8.89 -18.44 3.74
N GLN A 77 -8.54 -19.17 4.80
CA GLN A 77 -7.21 -19.10 5.41
C GLN A 77 -6.08 -19.55 4.47
N LEU A 78 -6.31 -20.59 3.66
CA LEU A 78 -5.31 -21.06 2.70
C LEU A 78 -4.97 -19.98 1.68
N GLU A 79 -6.00 -19.27 1.19
CA GLU A 79 -5.80 -18.15 0.28
C GLU A 79 -5.14 -16.95 0.98
N LYS A 80 -5.44 -16.69 2.26
CA LYS A 80 -4.73 -15.64 3.03
C LYS A 80 -3.22 -15.91 3.09
N GLU A 81 -2.81 -17.13 3.39
CA GLU A 81 -1.38 -17.47 3.42
C GLU A 81 -0.76 -17.40 2.03
N LYS A 82 -1.48 -17.83 0.98
CA LYS A 82 -1.02 -17.67 -0.40
C LYS A 82 -0.79 -16.19 -0.75
N ARG A 83 -1.76 -15.32 -0.47
CA ARG A 83 -1.66 -13.87 -0.73
C ARG A 83 -0.56 -13.22 0.10
N TYR A 84 -0.32 -13.69 1.32
CA TYR A 84 0.83 -13.25 2.10
C TYR A 84 2.16 -13.67 1.44
N ASN A 85 2.27 -14.91 0.96
CA ASN A 85 3.45 -15.35 0.22
C ASN A 85 3.67 -14.54 -1.06
N ASP A 86 2.60 -14.18 -1.79
CA ASP A 86 2.71 -13.30 -2.96
C ASP A 86 3.32 -11.93 -2.59
N ILE A 87 2.99 -11.38 -1.41
CA ILE A 87 3.58 -10.13 -0.90
C ILE A 87 5.07 -10.32 -0.61
N ILE A 88 5.46 -11.43 0.04
CA ILE A 88 6.88 -11.72 0.32
C ILE A 88 7.67 -11.88 -0.99
N GLU A 89 7.12 -12.61 -1.96
CA GLU A 89 7.72 -12.76 -3.29
C GLU A 89 7.85 -11.41 -4.02
N ALA A 90 6.87 -10.52 -3.90
CA ALA A 90 6.97 -9.16 -4.43
C ALA A 90 8.11 -8.39 -3.75
N TYR A 91 8.29 -8.49 -2.44
CA TYR A 91 9.40 -7.83 -1.75
C TYR A 91 10.77 -8.40 -2.10
N CYS A 92 10.89 -9.68 -2.46
CA CYS A 92 12.10 -10.22 -3.06
C CYS A 92 12.47 -9.45 -4.34
N ALA A 93 11.51 -9.29 -5.26
CA ALA A 93 11.73 -8.55 -6.50
C ALA A 93 12.06 -7.06 -6.25
N LEU A 94 11.38 -6.40 -5.31
CA LEU A 94 11.69 -5.01 -4.95
C LEU A 94 13.08 -4.85 -4.32
N SER A 95 13.52 -5.84 -3.52
CA SER A 95 14.86 -5.87 -2.93
C SER A 95 15.94 -6.03 -4.00
N GLU A 96 15.67 -6.81 -5.05
CA GLU A 96 16.56 -6.92 -6.20
C GLU A 96 16.65 -5.61 -6.97
N LEU A 97 15.53 -4.93 -7.24
CA LEU A 97 15.53 -3.60 -7.87
C LEU A 97 16.36 -2.60 -7.04
N LYS A 98 16.23 -2.63 -5.71
CA LYS A 98 17.03 -1.78 -4.83
C LYS A 98 18.52 -2.12 -4.91
N THR A 99 18.87 -3.41 -4.89
CA THR A 99 20.26 -3.89 -4.98
C THR A 99 20.90 -3.51 -6.32
N GLN A 100 20.13 -3.49 -7.40
CA GLN A 100 20.56 -3.06 -8.73
C GLN A 100 20.65 -1.53 -8.87
N GLY A 101 20.20 -0.77 -7.87
CA GLY A 101 20.16 0.70 -7.91
C GLY A 101 19.02 1.25 -8.77
N GLU A 102 18.06 0.41 -9.18
CA GLU A 102 16.89 0.82 -9.94
C GLU A 102 15.95 1.70 -9.11
N VAL A 103 15.83 1.40 -7.82
CA VAL A 103 15.13 2.19 -6.80
C VAL A 103 16.08 2.48 -5.62
N LYS A 104 15.80 3.54 -4.87
CA LYS A 104 16.62 3.96 -3.72
C LYS A 104 16.17 3.32 -2.41
N ALA A 105 14.86 3.10 -2.26
CA ALA A 105 14.28 2.61 -1.01
C ALA A 105 13.02 1.77 -1.26
N ILE A 106 12.83 0.77 -0.42
CA ILE A 106 11.62 -0.04 -0.37
C ILE A 106 10.92 0.16 0.97
N GLY A 107 9.60 0.14 0.96
CA GLY A 107 8.81 0.28 2.18
C GLY A 107 7.44 -0.34 2.06
N VAL A 108 6.59 -0.07 3.03
CA VAL A 108 5.21 -0.53 3.08
C VAL A 108 4.30 0.55 3.63
N GLY A 109 3.06 0.63 3.16
CA GLY A 109 2.04 1.47 3.78
C GLY A 109 0.75 0.70 3.99
N SER A 110 0.15 0.81 5.17
CA SER A 110 -1.06 0.08 5.52
C SER A 110 -1.90 0.84 6.55
N LYS A 111 -3.21 0.55 6.57
CA LYS A 111 -4.13 1.01 7.62
C LYS A 111 -4.13 0.11 8.84
N ASP A 112 -3.71 -1.15 8.68
CA ASP A 112 -3.51 -2.09 9.78
C ASP A 112 -2.00 -2.22 10.06
N TRP A 113 -1.55 -1.56 11.13
CA TRP A 113 -0.16 -1.59 11.53
C TRP A 113 0.34 -3.01 11.89
N ARG A 114 -0.54 -3.95 12.21
CA ARG A 114 -0.14 -5.36 12.46
C ARG A 114 0.29 -6.07 11.17
N MET A 115 -0.24 -5.66 10.03
CA MET A 115 0.26 -6.14 8.74
C MET A 115 1.67 -5.60 8.48
N ILE A 116 1.94 -4.34 8.85
CA ILE A 116 3.28 -3.75 8.77
C ILE A 116 4.24 -4.53 9.66
N GLU A 117 3.86 -4.77 10.93
CA GLU A 117 4.63 -5.56 11.90
C GLU A 117 4.94 -6.96 11.37
N ARG A 118 3.96 -7.65 10.78
CA ARG A 118 4.19 -8.97 10.16
C ARG A 118 5.22 -8.89 9.03
N ILE A 119 5.10 -7.91 8.13
CA ILE A 119 6.00 -7.77 6.98
C ILE A 119 7.42 -7.41 7.41
N VAL A 120 7.62 -6.50 8.38
CA VAL A 120 8.98 -6.10 8.80
C VAL A 120 9.75 -7.22 9.49
N ASN A 121 9.05 -8.23 10.05
CA ASN A 121 9.68 -9.42 10.59
C ASN A 121 10.26 -10.35 9.49
N ASP A 122 9.71 -10.28 8.27
CA ASP A 122 10.14 -11.10 7.13
C ASP A 122 10.99 -10.32 6.11
N VAL A 123 10.88 -8.99 6.09
CA VAL A 123 11.46 -8.10 5.07
C VAL A 123 12.14 -6.89 5.72
N ASN A 124 13.40 -6.64 5.36
CA ASN A 124 14.10 -5.44 5.79
C ASN A 124 13.67 -4.21 4.97
N LEU A 125 12.89 -3.31 5.57
CA LEU A 125 12.32 -2.13 4.92
C LEU A 125 13.04 -0.84 5.34
N ASP A 126 13.19 0.09 4.39
CA ASP A 126 13.78 1.41 4.64
C ASP A 126 12.79 2.36 5.30
N TRP A 127 11.50 2.19 5.00
CA TRP A 127 10.44 3.02 5.54
C TRP A 127 9.12 2.26 5.68
N VAL A 128 8.30 2.73 6.62
CA VAL A 128 6.91 2.29 6.78
C VAL A 128 5.98 3.49 6.81
N MET A 129 4.75 3.31 6.36
CA MET A 129 3.68 4.28 6.47
C MET A 129 2.53 3.71 7.28
N ILE A 130 2.33 4.25 8.47
CA ILE A 130 1.21 3.92 9.36
C ILE A 130 0.08 4.88 9.02
N ALA A 131 -1.01 4.38 8.45
CA ALA A 131 -2.16 5.20 8.07
C ALA A 131 -3.33 5.00 9.05
N ASN A 132 -3.93 6.10 9.55
CA ASN A 132 -5.11 6.09 10.42
C ASN A 132 -4.99 5.35 11.77
N SER A 133 -3.86 4.70 12.08
CA SER A 133 -3.68 3.97 13.35
C SER A 133 -3.06 4.82 14.46
N MET A 134 -2.14 5.73 14.10
CA MET A 134 -1.48 6.64 15.05
C MET A 134 -2.00 8.07 14.83
N THR A 135 -3.02 8.46 15.59
CA THR A 135 -3.80 9.68 15.33
C THR A 135 -3.87 10.57 16.56
N VAL A 136 -4.44 11.78 16.42
CA VAL A 136 -4.70 12.63 17.58
C VAL A 136 -5.73 11.99 18.52
N HIS A 137 -6.68 11.23 17.97
CA HIS A 137 -7.75 10.59 18.74
C HIS A 137 -7.33 9.27 19.41
N SER A 138 -6.46 8.49 18.76
CA SER A 138 -6.06 7.16 19.21
C SER A 138 -4.56 6.93 19.04
N GLN A 139 -3.90 6.55 20.15
CA GLN A 139 -2.48 6.27 20.26
C GLN A 139 -2.28 4.96 21.07
N PRO A 140 -2.56 3.78 20.47
CA PRO A 140 -2.46 2.51 21.18
C PRO A 140 -1.03 2.26 21.68
N GLN A 141 -0.88 1.83 22.93
CA GLN A 141 0.44 1.61 23.52
C GLN A 141 1.27 0.57 22.74
N GLU A 142 0.64 -0.49 22.24
CA GLU A 142 1.30 -1.51 21.40
C GLU A 142 1.91 -0.89 20.13
N LEU A 143 1.19 0.04 19.49
CA LEU A 143 1.67 0.73 18.30
C LEU A 143 2.83 1.67 18.62
N VAL A 144 2.81 2.33 19.79
CA VAL A 144 3.93 3.17 20.24
C VAL A 144 5.18 2.31 20.45
N THR A 145 5.05 1.17 21.12
CA THR A 145 6.17 0.23 21.29
C THR A 145 6.71 -0.24 19.94
N PHE A 146 5.84 -0.62 19.01
CA PHE A 146 6.26 -1.02 17.67
C PHE A 146 6.97 0.12 16.90
N MET A 147 6.52 1.37 17.05
CA MET A 147 7.20 2.53 16.46
C MET A 147 8.60 2.76 17.07
N GLU A 148 8.78 2.53 18.36
CA GLU A 148 10.09 2.59 19.01
C GLU A 148 11.03 1.49 18.47
N GLU A 149 10.52 0.28 18.23
CA GLU A 149 11.29 -0.82 17.63
C GLU A 149 11.73 -0.48 16.19
N LEU A 150 10.84 0.07 15.37
CA LEU A 150 11.16 0.52 14.01
C LEU A 150 12.26 1.60 14.01
N GLN A 151 12.19 2.54 14.95
CA GLN A 151 13.21 3.57 15.10
C GLN A 151 14.57 2.96 15.47
N GLN A 152 14.60 1.97 16.37
CA GLN A 152 15.84 1.28 16.76
C GLN A 152 16.50 0.53 15.59
N HIS A 153 15.70 0.00 14.68
CA HIS A 153 16.18 -0.64 13.44
C HIS A 153 16.55 0.36 12.33
N GLY A 154 16.36 1.66 12.54
CA GLY A 154 16.67 2.70 11.57
C GLY A 154 15.63 2.83 10.44
N THR A 155 14.46 2.21 10.58
CA THR A 155 13.36 2.30 9.61
C THR A 155 12.65 3.65 9.75
N ILE A 156 12.50 4.38 8.64
CA ILE A 156 11.82 5.68 8.64
C ILE A 156 10.31 5.49 8.81
N ILE A 157 9.68 6.23 9.72
CA ILE A 157 8.25 6.17 9.95
C ILE A 157 7.56 7.37 9.31
N ILE A 158 6.58 7.10 8.46
CA ILE A 158 5.68 8.10 7.87
C ILE A 158 4.30 7.92 8.52
N ASN A 159 3.87 8.89 9.32
CA ASN A 159 2.51 8.86 9.88
C ASN A 159 1.53 9.57 8.95
N ALA A 160 0.49 8.87 8.49
CA ALA A 160 -0.49 9.36 7.54
C ALA A 160 -1.92 9.26 8.10
N GLY A 161 -2.82 10.13 7.63
CA GLY A 161 -4.21 10.11 8.09
C GLY A 161 -4.37 10.46 9.58
N VAL A 162 -3.50 11.32 10.11
CA VAL A 162 -3.43 11.69 11.54
C VAL A 162 -4.73 12.31 12.10
N PHE A 163 -5.61 12.79 11.22
CA PHE A 163 -6.93 13.36 11.53
C PHE A 163 -8.10 12.43 11.17
N ASN A 164 -7.85 11.12 11.10
CA ASN A 164 -8.85 10.07 10.86
C ASN A 164 -9.69 10.28 9.58
N GLY A 165 -9.07 10.71 8.48
CA GLY A 165 -9.79 10.91 7.23
C GLY A 165 -10.66 12.17 7.16
N GLY A 166 -10.52 13.09 8.12
CA GLY A 166 -11.15 14.41 8.08
C GLY A 166 -12.04 14.71 9.28
N LEU A 167 -12.46 13.69 10.06
CA LEU A 167 -13.35 13.88 11.21
C LEU A 167 -12.88 14.98 12.17
N LEU A 168 -11.59 14.97 12.52
CA LEU A 168 -11.04 15.90 13.50
C LEU A 168 -10.88 17.34 12.98
N VAL A 169 -11.16 17.56 11.69
CA VAL A 169 -11.12 18.89 11.05
C VAL A 169 -12.47 19.32 10.48
N GLY A 170 -13.55 18.61 10.83
CA GLY A 170 -14.93 19.00 10.49
C GLY A 170 -15.53 18.31 9.27
N GLU A 171 -14.92 17.24 8.77
CA GLU A 171 -15.52 16.39 7.73
C GLU A 171 -16.33 15.23 8.35
N ASP A 172 -17.22 14.63 7.56
CA ASP A 172 -18.10 13.54 8.02
C ASP A 172 -17.44 12.14 7.94
N TYR A 173 -16.12 12.06 7.74
CA TYR A 173 -15.42 10.80 7.49
C TYR A 173 -14.50 10.39 8.64
N TYR A 174 -14.70 9.18 9.18
CA TYR A 174 -13.79 8.53 10.12
C TYR A 174 -13.11 7.33 9.47
N ASN A 175 -11.78 7.37 9.36
CA ASN A 175 -10.97 6.35 8.69
C ASN A 175 -11.46 6.02 7.27
N TYR A 176 -11.85 7.07 6.52
CA TYR A 176 -12.40 7.01 5.16
C TYR A 176 -13.77 6.34 5.05
N LYS A 177 -14.50 6.19 6.16
CA LYS A 177 -15.90 5.77 6.17
C LYS A 177 -16.78 6.94 6.55
N LEU A 178 -17.84 7.17 5.78
CA LEU A 178 -18.85 8.16 6.13
C LEU A 178 -19.48 7.77 7.47
N MET A 179 -19.53 8.71 8.39
CA MET A 179 -20.19 8.55 9.67
C MET A 179 -21.65 8.95 9.52
N ASP A 180 -22.56 8.15 10.07
CA ASP A 180 -23.95 8.57 10.18
C ASP A 180 -24.03 9.80 11.09
N PRO A 181 -24.78 10.85 10.73
CA PRO A 181 -25.07 11.95 11.64
C PRO A 181 -25.71 11.40 12.91
N LEU A 182 -25.17 11.78 14.07
CA LEU A 182 -25.72 11.45 15.38
C LEU A 182 -27.15 11.95 15.56
#